data_AF-A0A1H2SX81-F1
#
_entry.id   AF-A0A1H2SX81-F1
#
_cell.length_a   1.000
_cell.length_b   1.000
_cell.length_c   1.000
_cell.angle_alpha   90.00
_cell.angle_beta   90.00
_cell.angle_gamma   90.00
#
_symmetry.space_group_name_H-M   'P 1'
#
loop_
_entity.id
_entity.type
_entity.pdbx_description
1 polymer ?
#
loop_
_entity_poly.entity_id
_entity_poly.type
_entity_poly.pdbx_seq_one_letter_code
_entity_poly.pdbx_strand_id
1 'polypeptide(L)'
;MKKKTRKTPPKRTHSQPDPAPAAQKAKAHSRRNVLRLMRNAAIAVPILGIAGYLVMDSVQASAAEADLSKIGGGKLSVVQIHDPQCPLCRTLQKQTRKALKSFEEDEFTFLVANIKTPRGAEFAAQYGVPHVTLLLFDRRGEMVEIVRGPIASDALQNVLQAHAAAHG
;
A
#
# COMPACT_ATOMS: atom_id res chain seq x y z
N MET A 1 -31.97 27.53 88.07
CA MET A 1 -33.10 26.58 87.94
C MET A 1 -33.70 26.68 86.54
N LYS A 2 -34.25 25.55 86.05
CA LYS A 2 -35.05 25.32 84.82
C LYS A 2 -34.30 24.86 83.56
N LYS A 3 -34.14 23.53 83.50
CA LYS A 3 -34.00 22.68 82.29
C LYS A 3 -35.28 22.72 81.45
N LYS A 4 -35.14 22.45 80.14
CA LYS A 4 -36.06 21.78 79.17
C LYS A 4 -35.94 22.45 77.79
N THR A 5 -35.89 21.80 76.63
CA THR A 5 -35.87 20.39 76.17
C THR A 5 -35.56 20.46 74.67
N ARG A 6 -34.71 19.55 74.19
CA ARG A 6 -34.30 19.40 72.78
C ARG A 6 -35.47 18.81 71.97
N LYS A 7 -35.85 19.42 70.84
CA LYS A 7 -36.84 18.87 69.89
C LYS A 7 -36.13 18.43 68.62
N THR A 8 -36.24 17.14 68.31
CA THR A 8 -35.73 16.47 67.11
C THR A 8 -36.66 16.76 65.92
N PRO A 9 -36.14 17.01 64.70
CA PRO A 9 -36.99 17.18 63.51
C PRO A 9 -37.47 15.82 62.96
N PRO A 10 -38.63 15.78 62.27
CA PRO A 10 -39.24 14.54 61.82
C PRO A 10 -38.57 13.97 60.56
N LYS A 11 -38.53 12.64 60.51
CA LYS A 11 -38.01 11.77 59.46
C LYS A 11 -38.81 11.97 58.17
N ARG A 12 -38.15 12.43 57.08
CA ARG A 12 -38.73 12.51 55.74
C ARG A 12 -38.87 11.09 55.16
N THR A 13 -40.11 10.63 55.02
CA THR A 13 -40.44 9.41 54.30
C THR A 13 -40.15 9.60 52.81
N HIS A 14 -39.26 8.78 52.27
CA HIS A 14 -38.84 8.81 50.88
C HIS A 14 -39.97 8.23 50.03
N SER A 15 -40.75 9.06 49.35
CA SER A 15 -41.64 8.59 48.28
C SER A 15 -40.78 8.07 47.13
N GLN A 16 -40.94 6.80 46.77
CA GLN A 16 -40.38 6.25 45.53
C GLN A 16 -41.15 6.83 44.34
N PRO A 17 -40.49 7.35 43.29
CA PRO A 17 -41.15 7.65 42.04
C PRO A 17 -41.26 6.37 41.19
N ASP A 18 -42.41 6.18 40.55
CA ASP A 18 -42.76 5.03 39.70
C ASP A 18 -41.69 4.71 38.63
N PRO A 19 -41.39 3.43 38.33
CA PRO A 19 -40.28 3.03 37.46
C PRO A 19 -40.54 3.19 35.95
N ALA A 20 -41.69 3.73 35.54
CA ALA A 20 -42.12 3.68 34.12
C ALA A 20 -41.41 4.66 33.15
N PRO A 21 -41.04 5.92 33.50
CA PRO A 21 -40.51 6.86 32.51
C PRO A 21 -39.02 6.70 32.18
N ALA A 22 -38.23 6.13 33.10
CA ALA A 22 -36.77 6.00 32.95
C ALA A 22 -36.39 4.84 32.02
N ALA A 23 -37.11 3.72 32.09
CA ALA A 23 -36.85 2.54 31.27
C ALA A 23 -37.16 2.77 29.77
N GLN A 24 -38.15 3.60 29.44
CA GLN A 24 -38.49 3.93 28.06
C GLN A 24 -37.47 4.91 27.43
N LYS A 25 -36.99 5.90 28.19
CA LYS A 25 -35.93 6.83 27.74
C LYS A 25 -34.59 6.12 27.53
N ALA A 26 -34.24 5.17 28.39
CA ALA A 26 -33.03 4.36 28.24
C ALA A 26 -33.07 3.47 26.96
N LYS A 27 -34.22 2.84 26.67
CA LYS A 27 -34.41 2.04 25.44
C LYS A 27 -34.37 2.89 24.17
N ALA A 28 -34.95 4.10 24.19
CA ALA A 28 -34.91 5.01 23.04
C ALA A 28 -33.50 5.56 22.76
N HIS A 29 -32.73 5.87 23.81
CA HIS A 29 -31.33 6.30 23.66
C HIS A 29 -30.43 5.16 23.16
N SER A 30 -30.70 3.93 23.59
CA SER A 30 -30.01 2.73 23.12
C SER A 30 -30.27 2.45 21.63
N ARG A 31 -31.55 2.47 21.19
CA ARG A 31 -31.91 2.30 19.77
C ARG A 31 -31.31 3.38 18.86
N ARG A 32 -31.27 4.64 19.34
CA ARG A 32 -30.67 5.75 18.58
C ARG A 32 -29.15 5.61 18.47
N ASN A 33 -28.48 5.11 19.50
CA ASN A 33 -27.05 4.81 19.45
C ASN A 33 -26.74 3.62 18.52
N VAL A 34 -27.56 2.57 18.54
CA VAL A 34 -27.44 1.44 17.61
C VAL A 34 -27.66 1.89 16.16
N LEU A 35 -28.68 2.71 15.91
CA LEU A 35 -28.94 3.24 14.56
C LEU A 35 -27.81 4.17 14.08
N ARG A 36 -27.23 4.99 14.98
CA ARG A 36 -26.06 5.82 14.66
C ARG A 36 -24.83 4.97 14.36
N LEU A 37 -24.60 3.90 15.13
CA LEU A 37 -23.50 2.96 14.89
C LEU A 37 -23.68 2.24 13.54
N MET A 38 -24.87 1.73 13.25
CA MET A 38 -25.17 1.09 11.96
C MET A 38 -25.00 2.04 10.78
N ARG A 39 -25.47 3.30 10.91
CA ARG A 39 -25.25 4.32 9.88
C ARG A 39 -23.77 4.60 9.67
N ASN A 40 -23.01 4.76 10.76
CA ASN A 40 -21.57 5.01 10.65
C ASN A 40 -20.82 3.80 10.07
N ALA A 41 -21.22 2.57 10.44
CA ALA A 41 -20.67 1.34 9.87
C ALA A 41 -21.01 1.20 8.37
N ALA A 42 -22.24 1.53 7.97
CA ALA A 42 -22.67 1.50 6.57
C ALA A 42 -21.88 2.47 5.69
N ILE A 43 -21.30 3.53 6.26
CA ILE A 43 -20.41 4.46 5.55
C ILE A 43 -18.95 4.00 5.65
N ALA A 44 -18.50 3.56 6.82
CA ALA A 44 -17.10 3.21 7.06
C ALA A 44 -16.67 1.92 6.34
N VAL A 45 -17.54 0.90 6.32
CA VAL A 45 -17.25 -0.39 5.68
C VAL A 45 -16.95 -0.27 4.18
N PRO A 46 -17.77 0.40 3.34
CA PRO A 46 -17.44 0.54 1.93
C PRO A 46 -16.18 1.37 1.69
N ILE A 47 -15.94 2.43 2.48
CA ILE A 47 -14.73 3.25 2.36
C ILE A 47 -13.48 2.42 2.68
N LEU A 48 -13.49 1.67 3.79
CA LEU A 48 -12.39 0.80 4.19
C LEU A 48 -12.21 -0.36 3.21
N GLY A 49 -13.30 -0.92 2.68
CA GLY A 49 -13.27 -1.98 1.67
C GLY A 49 -12.61 -1.52 0.36
N ILE A 50 -12.99 -0.35 -0.16
CA ILE A 50 -12.39 0.23 -1.37
C ILE A 50 -10.91 0.55 -1.13
N ALA A 51 -10.58 1.19 0.00
CA ALA A 51 -9.19 1.50 0.34
C ALA A 51 -8.33 0.23 0.48
N GLY A 52 -8.86 -0.81 1.12
CA GLY A 52 -8.19 -2.10 1.25
C GLY A 52 -7.91 -2.76 -0.09
N TYR A 53 -8.91 -2.79 -1.00
CA TYR A 53 -8.76 -3.40 -2.33
C TYR A 53 -7.65 -2.74 -3.16
N LEU A 54 -7.64 -1.40 -3.24
CA LEU A 54 -6.62 -0.67 -4.02
C LEU A 54 -5.19 -0.90 -3.52
N VAL A 55 -5.01 -1.10 -2.21
CA VAL A 55 -3.70 -1.39 -1.63
C VAL A 55 -3.25 -2.80 -2.01
N MET A 56 -4.14 -3.80 -2.03
CA MET A 56 -3.78 -5.19 -2.34
C MET A 56 -3.21 -5.36 -3.75
N ASP A 57 -3.81 -4.74 -4.77
CA ASP A 57 -3.32 -4.83 -6.15
C ASP A 57 -1.92 -4.23 -6.30
N SER A 58 -1.67 -3.11 -5.64
CA SER A 58 -0.35 -2.45 -5.67
C SER A 58 0.74 -3.30 -5.01
N VAL A 59 0.38 -4.04 -3.95
CA VAL A 59 1.29 -4.93 -3.22
C VAL A 59 1.59 -6.17 -4.05
N GLN A 60 0.59 -6.77 -4.69
CA GLN A 60 0.80 -7.94 -5.54
C GLN A 60 1.67 -7.61 -6.75
N ALA A 61 1.42 -6.49 -7.43
CA ALA A 61 2.26 -6.02 -8.53
C ALA A 61 3.70 -5.78 -8.06
N SER A 62 3.89 -5.14 -6.92
CA SER A 62 5.22 -4.90 -6.36
C SER A 62 5.93 -6.19 -5.92
N ALA A 63 5.18 -7.18 -5.42
CA ALA A 63 5.73 -8.49 -5.06
C ALA A 63 6.14 -9.30 -6.29
N ALA A 64 5.35 -9.23 -7.36
CA ALA A 64 5.66 -9.90 -8.63
C ALA A 64 6.91 -9.30 -9.30
N GLU A 65 7.12 -7.98 -9.19
CA GLU A 65 8.31 -7.28 -9.69
C GLU A 65 9.56 -7.53 -8.81
N ALA A 66 9.40 -7.87 -7.53
CA ALA A 66 10.53 -8.13 -6.63
C ALA A 66 11.19 -9.51 -6.84
N ASP A 67 10.58 -10.39 -7.62
CA ASP A 67 11.06 -11.74 -7.85
C ASP A 67 12.13 -11.79 -8.96
N LEU A 68 13.38 -11.61 -8.57
CA LEU A 68 14.53 -11.67 -9.47
C LEU A 68 14.78 -13.06 -10.08
N SER A 69 14.08 -14.12 -9.64
CA SER A 69 14.22 -15.46 -10.24
C SER A 69 13.61 -15.59 -11.64
N LYS A 70 12.80 -14.60 -12.06
CA LYS A 70 12.15 -14.59 -13.38
C LYS A 70 13.07 -14.18 -14.53
N ILE A 71 14.29 -13.74 -14.23
CA ILE A 71 15.30 -13.42 -15.25
C ILE A 71 15.63 -14.71 -16.02
N GLY A 72 15.65 -14.63 -17.35
CA GLY A 72 15.91 -15.78 -18.21
C GLY A 72 14.73 -16.75 -18.39
N GLY A 73 13.51 -16.34 -18.03
CA GLY A 73 12.29 -17.12 -18.22
C GLY A 73 11.74 -17.16 -19.66
N GLY A 74 12.56 -16.89 -20.68
CA GLY A 74 12.15 -16.85 -22.08
C GLY A 74 11.59 -15.51 -22.56
N LYS A 75 11.55 -14.48 -21.70
CA LYS A 75 11.18 -13.09 -22.02
C LYS A 75 12.38 -12.16 -21.81
N LEU A 76 12.42 -11.04 -22.53
CA LEU A 76 13.39 -9.99 -22.25
C LEU A 76 13.14 -9.45 -20.85
N SER A 77 14.18 -9.23 -20.04
CA SER A 77 14.00 -8.77 -18.66
C SER A 77 14.62 -7.39 -18.45
N VAL A 78 13.87 -6.49 -17.82
CA VAL A 78 14.32 -5.15 -17.45
C VAL A 78 14.36 -5.10 -15.94
N VAL A 79 15.56 -5.04 -15.36
CA VAL A 79 15.76 -5.02 -13.91
C VAL A 79 16.20 -3.64 -13.46
N GLN A 80 15.39 -2.99 -12.63
CA GLN A 80 15.75 -1.70 -12.05
C GLN A 80 16.47 -1.86 -10.71
N ILE A 81 17.62 -1.21 -10.56
CA ILE A 81 18.26 -1.01 -9.26
C ILE A 81 17.59 0.16 -8.54
N HIS A 82 16.86 -0.15 -7.48
CA HIS A 82 15.93 0.77 -6.83
C HIS A 82 16.27 0.99 -5.36
N ASP A 83 16.39 2.25 -4.95
CA ASP A 83 16.32 2.65 -3.54
C ASP A 83 14.93 3.26 -3.25
N PRO A 84 14.12 2.70 -2.32
CA PRO A 84 12.82 3.24 -1.95
C PRO A 84 12.85 4.68 -1.45
N GLN A 85 13.98 5.14 -0.91
CA GLN A 85 14.17 6.50 -0.41
C GLN A 85 14.66 7.46 -1.49
N CYS A 86 14.92 6.98 -2.71
CA CYS A 86 15.41 7.81 -3.82
C CYS A 86 14.26 8.28 -4.73
N PRO A 87 13.97 9.59 -4.80
CA PRO A 87 12.93 10.12 -5.69
C PRO A 87 13.22 9.85 -7.17
N LEU A 88 14.49 9.89 -7.58
CA LEU A 88 14.89 9.61 -8.96
C LEU A 88 14.65 8.14 -9.34
N CYS A 89 14.87 7.20 -8.43
CA CYS A 89 14.51 5.79 -8.64
C CYS A 89 13.00 5.64 -8.88
N ARG A 90 12.16 6.35 -8.11
CA ARG A 90 10.70 6.32 -8.30
C ARG A 90 10.28 6.93 -9.63
N THR A 91 10.92 8.02 -10.05
CA THR A 91 10.69 8.63 -11.37
C THR A 91 11.06 7.65 -12.48
N LEU A 92 12.26 7.07 -12.43
CA LEU A 92 12.71 6.07 -13.41
C LEU A 92 11.75 4.88 -13.46
N GLN A 93 11.34 4.34 -12.31
CA GLN A 93 10.37 3.22 -12.25
C GLN A 93 9.06 3.55 -12.97
N LYS A 94 8.53 4.76 -12.75
CA LYS A 94 7.30 5.22 -13.43
C LYS A 94 7.50 5.35 -14.93
N GLN A 95 8.63 5.90 -15.37
CA GLN A 95 8.92 6.04 -16.80
C GLN A 95 9.12 4.68 -17.46
N THR A 96 9.79 3.73 -16.80
CA THR A 96 9.95 2.35 -17.28
C THR A 96 8.62 1.64 -17.42
N ARG A 97 7.77 1.66 -16.39
CA ARG A 97 6.41 1.10 -16.49
C ARG A 97 5.59 1.76 -17.59
N LYS A 98 5.74 3.07 -17.80
CA LYS A 98 5.05 3.79 -18.88
C LYS A 98 5.57 3.38 -20.27
N ALA A 99 6.88 3.22 -20.43
CA ALA A 99 7.50 2.78 -21.67
C ALA A 99 7.04 1.37 -22.06
N LEU A 100 7.02 0.46 -21.08
CA LEU A 100 6.63 -0.93 -21.26
C LEU A 100 5.17 -1.14 -21.67
N LYS A 101 4.28 -0.17 -21.41
CA LYS A 101 2.87 -0.24 -21.85
C LYS A 101 2.69 -0.22 -23.37
N SER A 102 3.72 0.14 -24.12
CA SER A 102 3.68 0.15 -25.59
C SER A 102 4.09 -1.19 -26.21
N PHE A 103 4.46 -2.16 -25.39
CA PHE A 103 4.87 -3.50 -25.79
C PHE A 103 3.83 -4.52 -25.30
N GLU A 104 3.83 -5.71 -25.89
CA GLU A 104 2.95 -6.80 -25.47
C GLU A 104 3.37 -7.33 -24.08
N GLU A 105 2.41 -7.78 -23.27
CA GLU A 105 2.65 -8.24 -21.89
C GLU A 105 3.58 -9.48 -21.81
N ASP A 106 3.73 -10.19 -22.92
CA ASP A 106 4.56 -11.36 -23.10
C ASP A 106 5.96 -11.08 -23.64
N GLU A 107 6.25 -9.85 -24.06
CA GLU A 107 7.56 -9.49 -24.61
C GLU A 107 8.60 -9.20 -23.52
N PHE A 108 8.18 -8.46 -22.48
CA PHE A 108 9.06 -7.98 -21.41
C PHE A 108 8.62 -8.44 -20.02
N THR A 109 9.60 -8.68 -19.16
CA THR A 109 9.42 -8.83 -17.71
C THR A 109 10.11 -7.69 -17.00
N PHE A 110 9.35 -6.87 -16.27
CA PHE A 110 9.90 -5.80 -15.44
C PHE A 110 10.12 -6.27 -14.00
N LEU A 111 11.32 -6.05 -13.49
CA LEU A 111 11.75 -6.46 -12.16
C LEU A 111 12.44 -5.32 -11.42
N VAL A 112 12.38 -5.37 -10.09
CA VAL A 112 12.90 -4.32 -9.21
C VAL A 112 13.82 -4.95 -8.16
N ALA A 113 15.12 -4.70 -8.31
CA ALA A 113 16.12 -5.02 -7.30
C ALA A 113 16.18 -3.89 -6.27
N ASN A 114 15.43 -4.08 -5.17
CA ASN A 114 15.45 -3.15 -4.05
C ASN A 114 16.74 -3.30 -3.23
N ILE A 115 17.62 -2.29 -3.26
CA ILE A 115 18.93 -2.34 -2.59
C ILE A 115 18.84 -2.34 -1.05
N LYS A 116 17.66 -2.11 -0.48
CA LYS A 116 17.41 -2.25 0.97
C LYS A 116 17.13 -3.68 1.38
N THR A 117 16.96 -4.61 0.44
CA THR A 117 16.87 -6.05 0.73
C THR A 117 18.23 -6.72 0.48
N PRO A 118 18.58 -7.80 1.21
CA PRO A 118 19.83 -8.52 0.98
C PRO A 118 20.01 -8.95 -0.48
N ARG A 119 18.96 -9.56 -1.05
CA ARG A 119 18.97 -10.04 -2.43
C ARG A 119 19.16 -8.92 -3.45
N GLY A 120 18.52 -7.76 -3.26
CA GLY A 120 18.67 -6.63 -4.17
C GLY A 120 20.02 -5.94 -4.03
N ALA A 121 20.59 -5.88 -2.81
CA ALA A 121 21.93 -5.36 -2.56
C ALA A 121 23.00 -6.26 -3.21
N GLU A 122 22.89 -7.57 -3.03
CA GLU A 122 23.77 -8.57 -3.66
C GLU A 122 23.69 -8.47 -5.19
N PHE A 123 22.48 -8.38 -5.74
CA PHE A 123 22.27 -8.24 -7.18
C PHE A 123 22.91 -6.97 -7.75
N ALA A 124 22.75 -5.82 -7.06
CA ALA A 124 23.42 -4.58 -7.48
C ALA A 124 24.94 -4.69 -7.41
N ALA A 125 25.46 -5.35 -6.36
CA ALA A 125 26.89 -5.59 -6.19
C ALA A 125 27.46 -6.54 -7.26
N GLN A 126 26.72 -7.58 -7.65
CA GLN A 126 27.11 -8.54 -8.70
C GLN A 126 27.45 -7.84 -10.02
N TYR A 127 26.66 -6.83 -10.40
CA TYR A 127 26.87 -6.05 -11.62
C TYR A 127 27.65 -4.74 -11.40
N GLY A 128 28.05 -4.44 -10.17
CA GLY A 128 28.82 -3.24 -9.83
C GLY A 128 28.11 -1.92 -10.18
N VAL A 129 26.78 -1.88 -10.11
CA VAL A 129 25.98 -0.72 -10.53
C VAL A 129 25.33 0.03 -9.36
N PRO A 130 25.25 1.37 -9.43
CA PRO A 130 24.54 2.17 -8.44
C PRO A 130 23.02 2.12 -8.67
N HIS A 131 22.26 2.69 -7.73
CA HIS A 131 20.83 2.93 -7.90
C HIS A 131 20.54 3.97 -9.00
N VAL A 132 19.28 4.04 -9.45
CA VAL A 132 18.88 4.82 -10.65
C VAL A 132 19.49 4.23 -11.94
N THR A 133 19.49 2.90 -12.03
CA THR A 133 20.03 2.15 -13.18
C THR A 133 19.03 1.09 -13.60
N LEU A 134 18.90 0.86 -14.91
CA LEU A 134 18.23 -0.31 -15.48
C LEU A 134 19.29 -1.24 -16.07
N LEU A 135 19.13 -2.53 -15.82
CA LEU A 135 19.88 -3.60 -16.46
C LEU A 135 18.93 -4.30 -17.41
N LEU A 136 19.33 -4.41 -18.68
CA LEU A 136 18.58 -5.10 -19.71
C LEU A 136 19.19 -6.49 -19.93
N PHE A 137 18.31 -7.48 -19.92
CA PHE A 137 18.64 -8.87 -20.10
C PHE A 137 17.95 -9.42 -21.34
N ASP A 138 18.63 -10.33 -22.01
CA ASP A 138 18.04 -11.11 -23.11
C ASP A 138 17.07 -12.19 -22.58
N ARG A 139 16.52 -13.00 -23.49
CA ARG A 139 15.59 -14.09 -23.14
C ARG A 139 16.24 -15.25 -22.38
N ARG A 140 17.57 -15.37 -22.44
CA ARG A 140 18.37 -16.41 -21.76
C ARG A 140 18.78 -15.97 -20.35
N GLY A 141 18.63 -14.68 -20.05
CA GLY A 141 19.01 -14.09 -18.77
C GLY A 141 20.44 -13.58 -18.74
N GLU A 142 21.05 -13.34 -19.89
CA GLU A 142 22.34 -12.66 -19.99
C GLU A 142 22.14 -11.14 -19.93
N MET A 143 22.91 -10.46 -19.08
CA MET A 143 22.91 -8.99 -19.00
C MET A 143 23.67 -8.43 -20.20
N VAL A 144 22.98 -7.68 -21.05
CA VAL A 144 23.55 -7.17 -22.32
C VAL A 144 23.72 -5.66 -22.33
N GLU A 145 22.91 -4.92 -21.58
CA GLU A 145 22.95 -3.45 -21.60
C GLU A 145 22.66 -2.83 -20.23
N ILE A 146 23.32 -1.70 -19.95
CA ILE A 146 23.15 -0.90 -18.74
C ILE A 146 22.69 0.50 -19.13
N VAL A 147 21.51 0.88 -18.65
CA VAL A 147 20.93 2.21 -18.88
C VAL A 147 20.97 3.00 -17.57
N ARG A 148 21.68 4.14 -17.56
CA ARG A 148 21.90 4.95 -16.35
C ARG A 148 21.06 6.21 -16.34
N GLY A 149 20.56 6.56 -15.15
CA GLY A 149 19.94 7.85 -14.87
C GLY A 149 18.43 7.89 -15.13
N PRO A 150 17.78 8.98 -14.70
CA PRO A 150 16.38 9.20 -15.03
C PRO A 150 16.25 9.55 -16.51
N ILE A 151 15.65 8.63 -17.28
CA ILE A 151 15.37 8.81 -18.71
C ILE A 151 13.85 9.00 -18.90
N ALA A 152 13.46 9.83 -19.85
CA ALA A 152 12.06 10.05 -20.20
C ALA A 152 11.46 8.82 -20.91
N SER A 153 10.16 8.60 -20.78
CA SER A 153 9.52 7.37 -21.28
C SER A 153 9.70 7.13 -22.78
N ASP A 154 9.71 8.20 -23.59
CA ASP A 154 9.90 8.17 -25.05
C ASP A 154 11.32 7.72 -25.43
N ALA A 155 12.34 8.29 -24.80
CA ALA A 155 13.71 7.85 -24.99
C ALA A 155 13.91 6.40 -24.52
N LEU A 156 13.25 6.01 -23.42
CA LEU A 156 13.32 4.65 -22.91
C LEU A 156 12.61 3.64 -23.83
N GLN A 157 11.51 4.03 -24.48
CA GLN A 157 10.85 3.21 -25.50
C GLN A 157 11.80 2.91 -26.66
N ASN A 158 12.54 3.91 -27.15
CA ASN A 158 13.50 3.69 -28.23
C ASN A 158 14.61 2.70 -27.82
N VAL A 159 15.12 2.82 -26.59
CA VAL A 159 16.12 1.89 -26.04
C VAL A 159 15.56 0.48 -25.94
N LEU A 160 14.35 0.32 -25.39
CA LEU A 160 13.70 -0.98 -25.25
C LEU A 160 13.37 -1.62 -26.61
N GLN A 161 12.94 -0.81 -27.58
CA GLN A 161 12.67 -1.28 -28.93
C GLN A 161 13.95 -1.74 -29.64
N ALA A 162 15.05 -1.00 -29.49
CA ALA A 162 16.35 -1.41 -30.03
C ALA A 162 16.84 -2.71 -29.37
N HIS A 163 16.69 -2.83 -28.05
CA HIS A 163 17.02 -4.04 -27.30
C HIS A 163 16.18 -5.25 -27.76
N ALA A 164 14.87 -5.06 -27.94
CA ALA A 164 13.99 -6.11 -28.45
C ALA A 164 14.36 -6.54 -29.88
N ALA A 165 14.70 -5.60 -30.76
CA ALA A 165 15.14 -5.94 -32.12
C ALA A 165 16.49 -6.71 -32.14
N ALA A 166 17.38 -6.43 -31.19
CA ALA A 166 18.71 -7.04 -31.14
C ALA A 166 18.75 -8.39 -30.41
N HIS A 167 17.87 -8.59 -29.42
CA HIS A 167 17.93 -9.72 -28.48
C HIS A 167 16.60 -10.50 -28.35
N GLY A 168 15.57 -10.08 -29.09
CA GLY A 168 14.27 -10.72 -29.18
C GLY A 168 14.18 -11.76 -30.27
#